data_AF-A0A538BY11-F1
#
_entry.id   AF-A0A538BY11-F1
#
_cell.length_a   1.000
_cell.length_b   1.000
_cell.length_c   1.000
_cell.angle_alpha   90.00
_cell.angle_beta   90.00
_cell.angle_gamma   90.00
#
_symmetry.space_group_name_H-M   'P 1'
#
loop_
_entity.id
_entity.type
_entity.pdbx_description
1 polymer ?
#
loop_
_entity_poly.entity_id
_entity_poly.type
_entity_poly.pdbx_seq_one_letter_code
_entity_poly.pdbx_strand_id
1 'polypeptide(L)'
;MRRIAVLLFFVATWSWVIPTGWAHGSAGPSGQPTGGSLFSDFNNDGFADLAIGVRGEDVGTVPGAGAVNVLYGSAGGLQATSPDDQFWNQDSPGVRDTAEAGDDFGYSLGAGDKE
;
A
#
# COMPACT_ATOMS: atom_id res chain seq x y z
N MET A 1 29.16 -56.56 28.33
CA MET A 1 28.07 -56.90 27.39
C MET A 1 26.80 -56.22 27.89
N ARG A 2 26.29 -55.20 27.18
CA ARG A 2 25.19 -54.36 27.67
C ARG A 2 23.87 -54.89 27.12
N ARG A 3 22.99 -55.38 28.00
CA ARG A 3 21.62 -55.81 27.67
C ARG A 3 20.74 -54.56 27.60
N ILE A 4 20.05 -54.37 26.48
CA ILE A 4 19.12 -53.24 26.26
C ILE A 4 17.69 -53.79 26.34
N ALA A 5 16.85 -53.15 27.15
CA ALA A 5 15.42 -53.39 27.22
C ALA A 5 14.70 -52.60 26.11
N VAL A 6 13.75 -53.23 25.43
CA VAL A 6 12.89 -52.61 24.43
C VAL A 6 11.58 -52.19 25.11
N LEU A 7 11.22 -50.91 24.98
CA LEU A 7 9.95 -50.36 25.46
C LEU A 7 9.03 -50.11 24.25
N LEU A 8 7.85 -50.74 24.25
CA LEU A 8 6.80 -50.55 23.24
C LEU A 8 5.99 -49.30 23.57
N PHE A 9 5.87 -48.37 22.61
CA PHE A 9 4.87 -47.30 22.62
C PHE A 9 3.87 -47.52 21.49
N PHE A 10 2.59 -47.54 21.82
CA PHE A 10 1.49 -47.46 20.86
C PHE A 10 1.43 -46.04 20.28
N VAL A 11 1.37 -45.90 18.96
CA VAL A 11 1.10 -44.62 18.27
C VAL A 11 -0.38 -44.59 17.87
N ALA A 12 -1.11 -43.61 18.42
CA ALA A 12 -2.39 -43.18 17.87
C ALA A 12 -2.13 -42.24 16.68
N THR A 13 -2.82 -42.45 15.58
CA THR A 13 -2.63 -41.69 14.34
C THR A 13 -3.25 -40.30 14.43
N TRP A 14 -2.41 -39.26 14.38
CA TRP A 14 -2.78 -37.94 13.87
C TRP A 14 -1.69 -37.53 12.88
N SER A 15 -2.06 -37.37 11.62
CA SER A 15 -1.14 -37.04 10.53
C SER A 15 -0.70 -35.58 10.64
N TRP A 16 0.57 -35.37 10.98
CA TRP A 16 1.25 -34.08 10.82
C TRP A 16 1.96 -34.08 9.46
N VAL A 17 1.50 -33.25 8.53
CA VAL A 17 2.18 -33.05 7.24
C VAL A 17 3.28 -32.00 7.44
N ILE A 18 4.52 -32.35 7.08
CA ILE A 18 5.60 -31.38 6.89
C ILE A 18 5.65 -31.05 5.39
N PRO A 19 5.41 -29.81 4.95
CA PRO A 19 5.68 -29.45 3.56
C PRO A 19 7.18 -29.17 3.41
N THR A 20 7.81 -29.99 2.58
CA THR A 20 9.11 -29.72 1.96
C THR A 20 8.96 -28.62 0.92
N GLY A 21 9.64 -27.48 1.09
CA GLY A 21 9.75 -26.48 0.04
C GLY A 21 10.33 -25.16 0.53
N TRP A 22 11.64 -24.99 0.41
CA TRP A 22 12.23 -23.65 0.31
C TRP A 22 11.80 -23.09 -1.05
N ALA A 23 10.70 -22.33 -1.07
CA ALA A 23 10.37 -21.47 -2.18
C ALA A 23 11.12 -20.14 -1.97
N HIS A 24 11.93 -19.74 -2.94
CA HIS A 24 12.33 -18.34 -3.07
C HIS A 24 11.03 -17.53 -3.16
N GLY A 25 10.82 -16.65 -2.17
CA GLY A 25 9.54 -16.00 -1.94
C GLY A 25 8.96 -15.34 -3.18
N SER A 26 7.94 -15.99 -3.76
CA SER A 26 6.90 -15.30 -4.49
C SER A 26 5.93 -14.79 -3.43
N ALA A 27 6.03 -13.50 -3.09
CA ALA A 27 4.96 -12.81 -2.39
C ALA A 27 3.69 -12.98 -3.23
N GLY A 28 2.78 -13.85 -2.78
CA GLY A 28 1.38 -13.73 -3.18
C GLY A 28 0.83 -12.42 -2.59
N PRO A 29 -0.22 -11.83 -3.18
CA PRO A 29 -0.84 -10.62 -2.63
C PRO A 29 -1.45 -10.99 -1.28
N SER A 30 -0.69 -10.82 -0.22
CA SER A 30 -1.13 -11.04 1.15
C SER A 30 -1.94 -9.82 1.55
N GLY A 31 -3.25 -9.88 1.32
CA GLY A 31 -4.24 -9.05 2.02
C GLY A 31 -4.32 -9.45 3.49
N GLN A 32 -3.18 -9.39 4.20
CA GLN A 32 -3.07 -9.71 5.60
C GLN A 32 -2.72 -8.41 6.35
N PRO A 33 -3.59 -7.92 7.26
CA PRO A 33 -3.34 -6.70 8.00
C PRO A 33 -2.19 -6.96 8.99
N THR A 34 -0.97 -6.61 8.60
CA THR A 34 0.17 -6.51 9.51
C THR A 34 0.09 -5.13 10.17
N GLY A 35 0.02 -5.10 11.50
CA GLY A 35 -0.08 -3.84 12.24
C GLY A 35 0.96 -2.81 11.81
N GLY A 36 0.49 -1.58 11.58
CA GLY A 36 1.29 -0.45 11.12
C GLY A 36 1.84 -0.65 9.71
N SER A 37 1.05 -0.29 8.69
CA SER A 37 1.59 -0.14 7.34
C SER A 37 2.70 0.91 7.38
N LEU A 38 3.92 0.54 6.96
CA LEU A 38 5.04 1.49 6.84
C LEU A 38 4.91 2.36 5.58
N PHE A 39 3.90 2.10 4.76
CA PHE A 39 3.57 2.80 3.52
C PHE A 39 2.14 3.31 3.58
N SER A 40 1.83 4.37 2.83
CA SER A 40 0.47 4.88 2.74
C SER A 40 -0.43 3.95 1.93
N ASP A 41 -1.65 3.73 2.41
CA ASP A 41 -2.73 2.99 1.76
C ASP A 41 -4.00 3.84 1.87
N PHE A 42 -4.18 4.76 0.92
CA PHE A 42 -5.19 5.79 0.97
C PHE A 42 -6.60 5.27 0.66
N ASN A 43 -6.71 4.13 -0.04
CA ASN A 43 -7.98 3.52 -0.39
C ASN A 43 -8.30 2.24 0.42
N ASN A 44 -7.39 1.81 1.29
CA ASN A 44 -7.50 0.65 2.17
C ASN A 44 -7.73 -0.67 1.40
N ASP A 45 -7.02 -0.85 0.29
CA ASP A 45 -7.06 -2.07 -0.51
C ASP A 45 -5.90 -3.05 -0.22
N GLY A 46 -4.99 -2.65 0.67
CA GLY A 46 -3.84 -3.45 1.10
C GLY A 46 -2.61 -3.31 0.20
N PHE A 47 -2.63 -2.43 -0.79
CA PHE A 47 -1.48 -2.08 -1.61
C PHE A 47 -0.94 -0.68 -1.27
N ALA A 48 0.36 -0.47 -1.50
CA ALA A 48 0.98 0.82 -1.25
C ALA A 48 0.64 1.82 -2.36
N ASP A 49 0.20 3.01 -1.95
CA ASP A 49 -0.13 4.13 -2.82
C ASP A 49 1.00 5.16 -2.90
N LEU A 50 0.92 6.05 -3.91
CA LEU A 50 1.88 7.12 -4.11
C LEU A 50 1.18 8.47 -4.32
N ALA A 51 1.43 9.42 -3.41
CA ALA A 51 1.10 10.83 -3.59
C ALA A 51 2.28 11.59 -4.24
N ILE A 52 1.96 12.44 -5.22
CA ILE A 52 2.93 13.19 -6.02
C ILE A 52 2.53 14.67 -6.01
N GLY A 53 3.43 15.53 -5.53
CA GLY A 53 3.24 16.97 -5.56
C GLY A 53 3.62 17.53 -6.93
N VAL A 54 2.74 18.28 -7.56
CA VAL A 54 2.92 18.91 -8.88
C VAL A 54 2.85 20.43 -8.71
N ARG A 55 3.81 20.98 -7.95
CA ARG A 55 3.80 22.38 -7.50
C ARG A 55 3.55 23.43 -8.59
N GLY A 56 4.01 23.19 -9.82
CA GLY A 56 3.94 24.15 -10.92
C GLY A 56 2.76 23.91 -11.87
N GLU A 57 1.83 23.04 -11.50
CA GLU A 57 0.68 22.71 -12.34
C GLU A 57 -0.24 23.91 -12.54
N ASP A 58 -0.71 24.09 -13.78
CA ASP A 58 -1.69 25.11 -14.12
C ASP A 58 -3.10 24.55 -13.88
N VAL A 59 -3.91 25.25 -13.08
CA VAL A 59 -5.32 24.87 -12.87
C VAL A 59 -6.18 25.71 -13.80
N GLY A 60 -6.56 25.13 -14.94
CA GLY A 60 -7.29 25.85 -15.99
C GLY A 60 -6.46 26.99 -16.58
N THR A 61 -6.82 28.23 -16.26
CA THR A 61 -6.07 29.44 -16.68
C THR A 61 -5.25 30.06 -15.55
N VAL A 62 -5.16 29.41 -14.39
CA VAL A 62 -4.43 29.90 -13.22
C VAL A 62 -3.03 29.27 -13.20
N PRO A 63 -1.98 30.02 -13.57
CA PRO A 63 -0.66 29.43 -13.76
C PRO A 63 0.05 29.14 -12.43
N GLY A 64 0.71 27.99 -12.34
CA GLY A 64 1.49 27.59 -11.16
C GLY A 64 0.68 27.52 -9.86
N ALA A 65 -0.62 27.22 -9.96
CA ALA A 65 -1.46 26.99 -8.79
C ALA A 65 -1.05 25.72 -8.03
N GLY A 66 -0.58 24.71 -8.76
CA GLY A 66 -0.13 23.44 -8.21
C GLY A 66 -1.24 22.40 -8.04
N ALA A 67 -0.83 21.16 -7.84
CA ALA A 67 -1.70 20.01 -7.68
C ALA A 67 -1.05 18.88 -6.87
N VAL A 68 -1.84 17.89 -6.47
CA VAL A 68 -1.40 16.59 -5.96
C VAL A 68 -2.07 15.49 -6.77
N ASN A 69 -1.28 14.57 -7.33
CA ASN A 69 -1.78 13.37 -7.97
C ASN A 69 -1.55 12.15 -7.06
N VAL A 70 -2.53 11.26 -6.95
CA VAL A 70 -2.45 10.03 -6.18
C VAL A 70 -2.64 8.83 -7.11
N LEU A 71 -1.58 8.02 -7.22
CA LEU A 71 -1.59 6.75 -7.92
C LEU A 71 -1.85 5.63 -6.91
N TYR A 72 -2.80 4.75 -7.25
CA TYR A 72 -3.13 3.63 -6.38
C TYR A 72 -2.22 2.43 -6.64
N GLY A 73 -1.91 1.70 -5.57
CA GLY A 73 -1.24 0.42 -5.63
C GLY A 73 -2.12 -0.67 -6.24
N SER A 74 -1.48 -1.74 -6.69
CA SER A 74 -2.16 -2.96 -7.12
C SER A 74 -1.18 -4.14 -7.08
N ALA A 75 -1.68 -5.35 -7.32
CA ALA A 75 -0.83 -6.53 -7.52
C ALA A 75 0.17 -6.35 -8.69
N GLY A 76 -0.12 -5.46 -9.65
CA GLY A 76 0.76 -5.12 -10.76
C GLY A 76 1.69 -3.93 -10.51
N GLY A 77 1.65 -3.32 -9.32
CA GLY A 77 2.31 -2.04 -9.01
C GLY A 77 1.36 -0.85 -9.12
N LEU A 78 1.92 0.36 -9.18
CA LEU A 78 1.15 1.59 -9.27
C LEU A 78 0.32 1.64 -10.56
N GLN A 79 -0.93 2.09 -10.44
CA GLN A 79 -1.88 2.17 -11.54
C GLN A 79 -2.74 3.43 -11.45
N ALA A 80 -3.30 3.84 -12.58
CA ALA A 80 -4.07 5.07 -12.77
C ALA A 80 -5.30 4.85 -13.66
N THR A 81 -5.94 3.67 -13.61
CA THR A 81 -7.03 3.33 -14.53
C THR A 81 -8.13 2.48 -13.90
N SER A 82 -7.84 1.69 -12.87
CA SER A 82 -8.84 0.87 -12.17
C SER A 82 -8.38 0.50 -10.75
N PRO A 83 -8.79 1.26 -9.71
CA PRO A 83 -9.46 2.57 -9.81
C PRO A 83 -8.60 3.63 -10.51
N ASP A 84 -9.25 4.63 -11.12
CA ASP A 84 -8.56 5.77 -11.74
C ASP A 84 -7.69 6.51 -10.70
N ASP A 85 -6.66 7.23 -11.16
CA ASP A 85 -5.91 8.09 -10.25
C ASP A 85 -6.77 9.23 -9.69
N GLN A 86 -6.30 9.86 -8.61
CA GLN A 86 -6.93 11.08 -8.12
C GLN A 86 -6.07 12.29 -8.40
N PHE A 87 -6.70 13.34 -8.90
CA PHE A 87 -6.05 14.63 -9.12
C PHE A 87 -6.72 15.71 -8.29
N TRP A 88 -5.95 16.30 -7.37
CA TRP A 88 -6.40 17.29 -6.40
C TRP A 88 -5.70 18.62 -6.62
N ASN A 89 -6.45 19.72 -6.59
CA ASN A 89 -5.96 21.09 -6.51
C ASN A 89 -6.87 21.90 -5.58
N GLN A 90 -6.61 23.19 -5.36
CA GLN A 90 -7.43 24.00 -4.44
C GLN A 90 -8.89 24.16 -4.86
N ASP A 91 -9.21 24.03 -6.16
CA ASP A 91 -10.60 24.05 -6.63
C ASP A 91 -11.31 22.69 -6.46
N SER A 92 -10.60 21.64 -6.02
CA SER A 92 -11.20 20.34 -5.75
C SER A 92 -12.17 20.39 -4.55
N PRO A 93 -13.30 19.66 -4.59
CA PRO A 93 -14.27 19.65 -3.51
C PRO A 93 -13.64 19.27 -2.16
N GLY A 94 -13.88 20.10 -1.14
CA GLY A 94 -13.40 19.85 0.22
C GLY A 94 -11.99 20.37 0.51
N VAL A 95 -11.27 20.87 -0.49
CA VAL A 95 -10.08 21.70 -0.28
C VAL A 95 -10.55 23.12 0.06
N ARG A 96 -9.91 23.74 1.06
CA ARG A 96 -10.23 25.12 1.44
C ARG A 96 -9.48 26.06 0.51
N ASP A 97 -10.12 27.20 0.28
CA ASP A 97 -9.66 28.25 -0.64
C ASP A 97 -9.90 27.91 -2.11
N THR A 98 -9.54 28.83 -3.01
CA THR A 98 -9.55 28.63 -4.48
C THR A 98 -8.13 28.63 -5.02
N ALA A 99 -7.92 28.07 -6.22
CA ALA A 99 -6.63 28.10 -6.89
C ALA A 99 -6.22 29.54 -7.27
N GLU A 100 -5.07 29.99 -6.78
CA GLU A 100 -4.46 31.27 -7.16
C GLU A 100 -3.10 31.07 -7.84
N ALA A 101 -2.67 32.07 -8.62
CA ALA A 101 -1.45 31.95 -9.40
C ALA A 101 -0.21 31.97 -8.47
N GLY A 102 0.59 30.91 -8.54
CA GLY A 102 1.79 30.76 -7.71
C GLY A 102 1.54 30.19 -6.30
N ASP A 103 0.36 29.62 -6.04
CA ASP A 103 0.05 28.96 -4.77
C ASP A 103 0.93 27.74 -4.48
N ASP A 104 1.52 27.15 -5.53
CA ASP A 104 2.42 26.01 -5.40
C ASP A 104 1.78 24.85 -4.60
N PHE A 105 0.46 24.64 -4.71
CA PHE A 105 -0.24 23.55 -4.01
C PHE A 105 0.44 22.21 -4.29
N GLY A 106 0.63 21.42 -3.24
CA GLY A 106 1.43 20.19 -3.32
C GLY A 106 2.95 20.40 -3.25
N TYR A 107 3.45 21.60 -2.93
CA TYR A 107 4.90 21.86 -2.76
C TYR A 107 5.59 20.93 -1.74
N SER A 108 4.90 20.61 -0.65
CA SER A 108 5.36 19.66 0.35
C SER A 108 4.27 18.65 0.66
N LEU A 109 4.64 17.38 0.81
CA LEU A 109 3.72 16.30 1.14
C LEU A 109 4.00 15.71 2.52
N GLY A 110 2.92 15.39 3.22
CA GLY A 110 2.91 14.52 4.38
C GLY A 110 1.72 13.56 4.24
N ALA A 111 1.93 12.31 4.59
CA ALA A 111 0.91 11.27 4.46
C ALA A 111 0.66 10.58 5.79
N GLY A 112 -0.58 10.14 5.99
CA GLY A 112 -1.02 9.39 7.14
C GLY A 112 -2.38 8.78 6.87
N ASP A 113 -2.57 7.56 7.35
CA ASP A 113 -3.81 6.83 7.16
C ASP A 113 -4.76 7.12 8.34
N LYS A 114 -6.06 7.19 8.05
CA LYS A 114 -7.07 7.27 9.11
C LYS A 114 -7.38 5.85 9.57
N GLU A 115 -7.23 5.67 10.88
CA GLU A 115 -7.55 4.44 11.63
C GLU A 115 -9.04 4.16 11.77
#